data_AF-A0A0C9TE03-F1
#
_entry.id   AF-A0A0C9TE03-F1
#
_cell.length_a   1.000
_cell.length_b   1.000
_cell.length_c   1.000
_cell.angle_alpha   90.00
_cell.angle_beta   90.00
_cell.angle_gamma   90.00
#
_symmetry.space_group_name_H-M   'P 1'
#
loop_
_entity.id
_entity.type
_entity.pdbx_description
1 polymer ?
#
loop_
_entity_poly.entity_id
_entity_poly.type
_entity_poly.pdbx_seq_one_letter_code
_entity_poly.pdbx_strand_id
1 'polypeptide(L)'
;MQLVDNDTFLRQLNALFESAKDKGAIWLTHKRLTHDGQDATMTDADAHDTTSTKEYPCLVRVTDGKKAKFSTHVTPANLSKFHTAYGTLLKASFTALRKRDKKREKQRAEQFAKRKQRIAEPVVVSGPKRGNGRRKRQRLGKAVGKQEQARERAVKREEDRAQVQASTSALVKAVVKQEQAREHAVKKEED
;
A
#
# COMPACT_ATOMS: atom_id res chain seq x y z
N MET A 1 -16.27 -24.36 -10.78
CA MET A 1 -15.07 -23.52 -10.97
C MET A 1 -13.93 -24.46 -11.31
N GLN A 2 -13.20 -24.24 -12.40
CA GLN A 2 -12.17 -25.17 -12.87
C GLN A 2 -10.83 -24.86 -12.21
N LEU A 3 -10.19 -25.85 -11.57
CA LEU A 3 -8.82 -25.72 -11.09
C LEU A 3 -7.86 -25.99 -12.26
N VAL A 4 -6.92 -25.09 -12.47
CA VAL A 4 -6.02 -25.08 -13.63
C VAL A 4 -4.60 -24.82 -13.15
N ASP A 5 -3.61 -25.35 -13.87
CA ASP A 5 -2.20 -25.07 -13.62
C ASP A 5 -1.83 -23.59 -13.89
N ASN A 6 -0.75 -23.11 -13.28
CA ASN A 6 -0.33 -21.71 -13.30
C ASN A 6 -0.11 -21.17 -14.72
N ASP A 7 0.54 -21.92 -15.60
CA ASP A 7 0.83 -21.46 -16.96
C ASP A 7 -0.44 -21.43 -17.80
N THR A 8 -1.30 -22.43 -17.64
CA THR A 8 -2.58 -22.50 -18.35
C THR A 8 -3.54 -21.42 -17.86
N PHE A 9 -3.51 -21.09 -16.57
CA PHE A 9 -4.25 -19.97 -15.98
C PHE A 9 -3.85 -18.64 -16.64
N LEU A 10 -2.56 -18.37 -16.80
CA LEU A 10 -2.09 -17.13 -17.43
C LEU A 10 -2.48 -17.05 -18.90
N ARG A 11 -2.42 -18.16 -19.65
CA ARG A 11 -2.86 -18.21 -21.05
C ARG A 11 -4.36 -17.94 -21.20
N GLN A 12 -5.18 -18.60 -20.38
CA GLN A 12 -6.63 -18.39 -20.38
C GLN A 12 -7.00 -16.97 -19.96
N LEU A 13 -6.27 -16.41 -18.99
CA LEU A 13 -6.45 -15.02 -18.56
C LEU A 13 -6.12 -14.03 -19.67
N ASN A 14 -5.05 -14.25 -20.44
CA ASN A 14 -4.72 -13.39 -21.58
C ASN A 14 -5.82 -13.42 -22.64
N ALA A 15 -6.28 -14.61 -23.03
CA ALA A 15 -7.39 -14.76 -23.98
C ALA A 15 -8.67 -14.07 -23.48
N LEU A 16 -8.93 -14.13 -22.17
CA LEU A 16 -10.07 -13.46 -21.57
C LEU A 16 -9.95 -11.93 -21.67
N PHE A 17 -8.77 -11.36 -21.40
CA PHE A 17 -8.54 -9.92 -21.55
C PHE A 17 -8.71 -9.44 -23.00
N GLU A 18 -8.25 -10.24 -23.97
CA GLU A 18 -8.45 -9.92 -25.39
C GLU A 18 -9.93 -9.94 -25.77
N SER A 19 -10.70 -10.93 -25.28
CA SER A 19 -12.13 -11.04 -25.56
C SER A 19 -12.99 -9.94 -24.89
N ALA A 20 -12.56 -9.44 -23.73
CA ALA A 20 -13.30 -8.47 -22.93
C ALA A 20 -12.84 -7.02 -23.14
N LYS A 21 -12.05 -6.75 -24.19
CA LYS A 21 -11.41 -5.45 -24.43
C LYS A 21 -12.42 -4.30 -24.63
N ASP A 22 -13.52 -4.56 -25.31
CA ASP A 22 -14.53 -3.55 -25.61
C ASP A 22 -15.62 -3.47 -24.53
N LYS A 23 -16.07 -4.63 -24.04
CA LYS A 23 -17.17 -4.75 -23.08
C LYS A 23 -16.94 -5.97 -22.18
N GLY A 24 -16.99 -5.76 -20.87
CA GLY A 24 -16.88 -6.83 -19.89
C GLY A 24 -16.29 -6.33 -18.59
N ALA A 25 -16.40 -7.14 -17.56
CA ALA A 25 -15.73 -6.91 -16.30
C ALA A 25 -15.15 -8.25 -15.85
N ILE A 26 -13.84 -8.28 -15.64
CA ILE A 26 -13.15 -9.47 -15.16
C ILE A 26 -12.83 -9.23 -13.69
N TRP A 27 -13.36 -10.09 -12.83
CA TRP A 27 -13.07 -10.08 -11.41
C TRP A 27 -11.94 -11.07 -11.10
N LEU A 28 -10.86 -10.52 -10.57
CA LEU A 28 -9.74 -11.27 -10.02
C LEU A 28 -9.82 -11.22 -8.49
N THR A 29 -9.73 -12.38 -7.84
CA THR A 29 -9.74 -12.47 -6.38
C THR A 29 -8.52 -13.26 -5.93
N HIS A 30 -7.74 -12.67 -5.03
CA HIS A 30 -6.58 -13.32 -4.41
C HIS A 30 -6.95 -13.61 -2.95
N LYS A 31 -6.85 -14.87 -2.54
CA LYS A 31 -7.07 -15.29 -1.16
C LYS A 31 -5.96 -16.23 -0.71
N ARG A 32 -5.63 -16.21 0.58
CA ARG A 32 -4.76 -17.22 1.19
C ARG A 32 -5.56 -18.50 1.41
N LEU A 33 -5.03 -19.63 0.98
CA LEU A 33 -5.62 -20.93 1.21
C LEU A 33 -5.04 -21.49 2.51
N THR A 34 -5.89 -21.77 3.50
CA THR A 34 -5.48 -22.53 4.70
C THR A 34 -5.58 -24.03 4.41
N HIS A 35 -4.77 -24.83 5.12
CA HIS A 35 -4.38 -26.20 4.77
C HIS A 35 -5.52 -27.23 4.63
N ASP A 36 -6.78 -26.88 4.94
CA ASP A 36 -7.90 -27.84 4.91
C ASP A 36 -8.64 -27.89 3.56
N GLY A 37 -8.08 -27.30 2.49
CA GLY A 37 -8.67 -27.34 1.16
C GLY A 37 -9.97 -26.54 1.01
N GLN A 38 -10.35 -25.75 2.04
CA GLN A 38 -11.50 -24.87 2.04
C GLN A 38 -11.10 -23.39 2.09
N ASP A 39 -11.97 -22.55 1.53
CA ASP A 39 -11.82 -21.09 1.51
C ASP A 39 -12.12 -20.53 2.91
N ALA A 40 -11.14 -20.54 3.82
CA ALA A 40 -11.36 -20.09 5.19
C ALA A 40 -11.58 -18.57 5.29
N THR A 41 -12.56 -18.17 6.10
CA THR A 41 -12.77 -16.78 6.55
C THR A 41 -11.72 -16.41 7.59
N MET A 42 -10.95 -15.34 7.33
CA MET A 42 -9.92 -14.85 8.24
C MET A 42 -10.55 -14.23 9.50
N THR A 43 -9.94 -14.48 10.66
CA THR A 43 -10.05 -13.61 11.82
C THR A 43 -8.86 -12.64 11.83
N ASP A 44 -9.01 -11.42 12.37
CA ASP A 44 -7.93 -10.41 12.39
C ASP A 44 -6.66 -10.89 13.14
N ALA A 45 -6.80 -11.89 14.03
CA ALA A 45 -5.68 -12.46 14.79
C ALA A 45 -4.71 -13.25 13.90
N ASP A 46 -5.20 -13.98 12.89
CA ASP A 46 -4.38 -14.82 12.00
C ASP A 46 -3.66 -14.03 10.89
N ALA A 47 -4.10 -12.78 10.66
CA ALA A 47 -3.48 -11.88 9.69
C ALA A 47 -2.17 -11.28 10.21
N HIS A 48 -1.99 -11.22 11.54
CA HIS A 48 -0.84 -10.60 12.21
C HIS A 48 0.12 -11.59 12.85
N ASP A 49 -0.13 -12.90 12.76
CA ASP A 49 0.74 -13.92 13.30
C ASP A 49 1.99 -14.11 12.41
N THR A 50 3.02 -13.31 12.68
CA THR A 50 4.36 -13.44 12.07
C THR A 50 5.19 -14.55 12.70
N THR A 51 4.66 -15.32 13.67
CA THR A 51 5.42 -16.35 14.40
C THR A 51 5.25 -17.74 13.80
N SER A 52 4.24 -17.93 12.94
CA SER A 52 3.93 -19.21 12.32
C SER A 52 4.87 -19.52 11.16
N THR A 53 5.69 -20.57 11.29
CA THR A 53 6.54 -21.15 10.21
C THR A 53 5.72 -21.78 9.07
N LYS A 54 4.39 -21.69 9.12
CA LYS A 54 3.51 -22.31 8.14
C LYS A 54 3.51 -21.47 6.87
N GLU A 55 3.94 -22.06 5.77
CA GLU A 55 3.78 -21.45 4.45
C GLU A 55 2.37 -21.75 3.91
N TYR A 56 1.75 -20.75 3.28
CA TYR A 56 0.39 -20.89 2.79
C TYR A 56 0.33 -20.62 1.29
N PRO A 57 -0.27 -21.52 0.50
CA PRO A 57 -0.52 -21.25 -0.90
C PRO A 57 -1.55 -20.12 -1.07
N CYS A 58 -1.43 -19.39 -2.18
CA CYS A 58 -2.37 -18.35 -2.58
C CYS A 58 -3.34 -18.91 -3.64
N LEU A 59 -4.63 -18.80 -3.39
CA LEU A 59 -5.69 -19.10 -4.34
C LEU A 59 -6.02 -17.85 -5.16
N VAL A 60 -5.82 -17.95 -6.47
CA VAL A 60 -6.17 -16.90 -7.43
C VAL A 60 -7.39 -17.36 -8.23
N ARG A 61 -8.43 -16.52 -8.25
CA ARG A 61 -9.71 -16.80 -8.90
C ARG A 61 -10.01 -15.77 -9.96
N VAL A 62 -10.56 -16.22 -11.08
CA VAL A 62 -11.03 -15.37 -12.19
C VAL A 62 -12.49 -15.68 -12.46
N THR A 63 -13.30 -14.62 -12.63
CA THR A 63 -14.66 -14.73 -13.15
C THR A 63 -14.98 -13.56 -14.06
N ASP A 64 -15.69 -13.81 -15.16
CA ASP A 64 -16.31 -12.77 -16.02
C ASP A 64 -17.83 -12.67 -15.75
N GLY A 65 -18.29 -13.22 -14.61
CA GLY A 65 -19.70 -13.29 -14.23
C GLY A 65 -20.54 -14.28 -15.05
N LYS A 66 -20.04 -14.72 -16.21
CA LYS A 66 -20.68 -15.65 -17.15
C LYS A 66 -20.02 -17.04 -17.09
N LYS A 67 -19.35 -17.43 -18.18
CA LYS A 67 -18.86 -18.79 -18.46
C LYS A 67 -17.42 -19.01 -18.00
N ALA A 68 -16.56 -17.99 -18.10
CA ALA A 68 -15.17 -18.09 -17.67
C ALA A 68 -15.09 -18.05 -16.13
N LYS A 69 -14.82 -19.20 -15.50
CA LYS A 69 -14.66 -19.37 -14.05
C LYS A 69 -13.58 -20.41 -13.75
N PHE A 70 -12.34 -19.96 -13.59
CA PHE A 70 -11.19 -20.80 -13.32
C PHE A 70 -10.34 -20.24 -12.17
N SER A 71 -9.56 -21.10 -11.56
CA SER A 71 -8.70 -20.78 -10.41
C SER A 71 -7.38 -21.51 -10.50
N THR A 72 -6.35 -20.97 -9.85
CA THR A 72 -5.05 -21.63 -9.68
C THR A 72 -4.58 -21.55 -8.23
N HIS A 73 -3.79 -22.53 -7.82
CA HIS A 73 -3.08 -22.56 -6.53
C HIS A 73 -1.62 -22.18 -6.76
N VAL A 74 -1.21 -21.07 -6.16
CA VAL A 74 0.16 -20.59 -6.23
C VAL A 74 0.87 -20.96 -4.94
N THR A 75 1.82 -21.89 -5.03
CA THR A 75 2.66 -22.26 -3.90
C THR A 75 3.66 -21.14 -3.58
N PRO A 76 4.10 -21.01 -2.31
CA PRO A 76 5.10 -20.03 -1.88
C PRO A 76 6.38 -20.09 -2.73
N ALA A 77 6.87 -21.30 -3.03
CA ALA A 77 8.07 -21.52 -3.86
C ALA A 77 7.96 -20.94 -5.28
N ASN A 78 6.77 -20.98 -5.89
CA ASN A 78 6.55 -20.50 -7.26
C ASN A 78 5.98 -19.08 -7.33
N LEU A 79 5.75 -18.43 -6.19
CA LEU A 79 5.09 -17.14 -6.09
C LEU A 79 5.82 -16.03 -6.87
N SER A 80 7.14 -15.96 -6.74
CA SER A 80 7.95 -14.93 -7.41
C SER A 80 7.90 -15.05 -8.94
N LYS A 81 7.99 -16.29 -9.46
CA LYS A 81 7.89 -16.58 -10.90
C LYS A 81 6.49 -16.22 -11.42
N PHE A 82 5.45 -16.67 -10.72
CA PHE A 82 4.08 -16.39 -11.07
C PHE A 82 3.78 -14.89 -11.06
N HIS A 83 4.19 -14.15 -10.03
CA HIS A 83 3.98 -12.70 -9.94
C HIS A 83 4.69 -11.91 -11.05
N THR A 84 5.88 -12.35 -11.47
CA THR A 84 6.61 -11.71 -12.57
C THR A 84 5.85 -11.87 -13.88
N ALA A 85 5.43 -13.10 -14.22
CA ALA A 85 4.65 -13.38 -15.43
C ALA A 85 3.25 -12.73 -15.39
N TYR A 86 2.56 -12.84 -14.25
CA TYR A 86 1.26 -12.22 -14.04
C TYR A 86 1.32 -10.69 -14.12
N GLY A 87 2.31 -10.07 -13.47
CA GLY A 87 2.46 -8.62 -13.46
C GLY A 87 2.82 -8.03 -14.83
N THR A 88 3.61 -8.75 -15.63
CA THR A 88 3.88 -8.35 -17.02
C THR A 88 2.64 -8.46 -17.89
N LEU A 89 1.86 -9.54 -17.76
CA LEU A 89 0.59 -9.73 -18.44
C LEU A 89 -0.43 -8.65 -18.10
N LEU A 90 -0.60 -8.30 -16.81
CA LEU A 90 -1.52 -7.24 -16.40
C LEU A 90 -1.13 -5.88 -16.98
N LYS A 91 0.16 -5.54 -16.95
CA LYS A 91 0.65 -4.28 -17.53
C LYS A 91 0.42 -4.20 -19.04
N ALA A 92 0.61 -5.33 -19.74
CA ALA A 92 0.35 -5.42 -21.17
C ALA A 92 -1.14 -5.34 -21.51
N SER A 93 -2.00 -5.86 -20.63
CA SER A 93 -3.46 -5.90 -20.85
C SER A 93 -4.15 -4.56 -20.48
N PHE A 94 -3.65 -3.83 -19.49
CA PHE A 94 -4.27 -2.60 -18.96
C PHE A 94 -3.85 -1.33 -19.71
N THR A 95 -3.97 -1.33 -21.04
CA THR A 95 -3.59 -0.18 -21.88
C THR A 95 -4.67 0.89 -22.02
N ALA A 96 -5.93 0.53 -21.78
CA ALA A 96 -7.09 1.41 -22.03
C ALA A 96 -7.41 2.38 -20.89
N LEU A 97 -6.56 2.46 -19.85
CA LEU A 97 -6.78 3.40 -18.74
C LEU A 97 -6.48 4.84 -19.18
N ARG A 98 -7.27 5.79 -18.64
CA ARG A 98 -7.01 7.22 -18.84
C ARG A 98 -5.59 7.55 -18.40
N LYS A 99 -4.84 8.22 -19.28
CA LYS A 99 -3.48 8.67 -19.00
C LYS A 99 -3.47 9.54 -17.75
N ARG A 100 -2.43 9.37 -16.93
CA ARG A 100 -2.23 10.19 -15.73
C ARG A 100 -2.05 11.66 -16.13
N ASP A 101 -2.87 12.53 -15.56
CA ASP A 101 -2.79 13.98 -15.78
C ASP A 101 -1.57 14.57 -15.06
N LYS A 102 -0.38 14.44 -15.66
CA LYS A 102 0.90 14.95 -15.11
C LYS A 102 0.81 16.43 -14.73
N LYS A 103 0.05 17.23 -15.48
CA LYS A 103 -0.19 18.65 -15.19
C LYS A 103 -0.93 18.86 -13.86
N ARG A 104 -2.00 18.10 -13.61
CA ARG A 104 -2.80 18.20 -12.38
C ARG A 104 -1.99 17.74 -11.17
N GLU A 105 -1.19 16.70 -11.34
CA GLU A 105 -0.31 16.20 -10.29
C GLU A 105 0.82 17.18 -9.96
N LYS A 106 1.48 17.74 -10.99
CA LYS A 106 2.48 18.81 -10.82
C LYS A 106 1.90 20.03 -10.13
N GLN A 107 0.70 20.48 -10.52
CA GLN A 107 0.01 21.58 -9.84
C GLN A 107 -0.30 21.26 -8.38
N ARG A 108 -0.75 20.03 -8.07
CA ARG A 108 -0.99 19.61 -6.69
C ARG A 108 0.30 19.58 -5.88
N ALA A 109 1.40 19.10 -6.47
CA ALA A 109 2.73 19.10 -5.83
C ALA A 109 3.24 20.52 -5.59
N GLU A 110 3.12 21.42 -6.56
CA GLU A 110 3.49 22.84 -6.44
C GLU A 110 2.63 23.56 -5.39
N GLN A 111 1.32 23.31 -5.35
CA GLN A 111 0.43 23.86 -4.33
C GLN A 111 0.80 23.36 -2.93
N PHE A 112 1.14 22.08 -2.81
CA PHE A 112 1.61 21.51 -1.56
C PHE A 112 2.94 22.13 -1.12
N ALA A 113 3.89 22.30 -2.04
CA ALA A 113 5.18 22.95 -1.79
C ALA A 113 4.99 24.42 -1.37
N LYS A 114 4.15 25.19 -2.08
CA LYS A 114 3.80 26.58 -1.71
C LYS A 114 3.13 26.67 -0.35
N ARG A 115 2.25 25.71 -0.02
CA ARG A 115 1.61 25.65 1.30
C ARG A 115 2.64 25.35 2.39
N LYS A 116 3.59 24.44 2.14
CA LYS A 116 4.69 24.12 3.07
C LYS A 116 5.60 25.34 3.27
N GLN A 117 5.97 26.04 2.19
CA GLN A 117 6.74 27.29 2.25
C GLN A 117 6.02 28.37 3.06
N ARG A 118 4.72 28.60 2.82
CA ARG A 118 3.93 29.58 3.59
C ARG A 118 3.81 29.23 5.09
N ILE A 119 3.89 27.95 5.45
CA ILE A 119 3.90 27.52 6.85
C ILE A 119 5.31 27.68 7.46
N ALA A 120 6.37 27.52 6.67
CA ALA A 120 7.76 27.69 7.08
C ALA A 120 8.20 29.16 7.19
N GLU A 121 7.70 30.06 6.34
CA GLU A 121 8.03 31.48 6.37
C GLU A 121 7.38 32.19 7.56
N PRO A 122 8.15 32.79 8.48
CA PRO A 122 7.59 33.46 9.65
C PRO A 122 6.79 34.71 9.24
N VAL A 123 5.54 34.83 9.72
CA VAL A 123 4.75 36.05 9.53
C VAL A 123 5.31 37.18 10.40
N VAL A 124 5.92 38.19 9.77
CA VAL A 124 6.46 39.37 10.48
C VAL A 124 5.33 40.34 10.85
N VAL A 125 5.19 40.66 12.14
CA VAL A 125 4.19 41.65 12.62
C VAL A 125 4.77 43.05 12.49
N SER A 126 4.43 43.76 11.42
CA SER A 126 4.84 45.16 11.20
C SER A 126 3.69 46.16 11.35
N GLY A 127 4.01 47.40 11.73
CA GLY A 127 3.09 48.54 11.79
C GLY A 127 2.84 49.13 13.19
N PRO A 128 2.19 50.30 13.27
CA PRO A 128 2.01 51.06 14.51
C PRO A 128 1.05 50.38 15.50
N LYS A 129 1.30 50.56 16.81
CA LYS A 129 0.49 49.99 17.91
C LYS A 129 -0.88 50.68 18.08
N ARG A 130 -0.96 51.96 17.71
CA ARG A 130 -2.12 52.84 17.87
C ARG A 130 -2.39 53.58 16.55
N GLY A 131 -3.60 54.07 16.37
CA GLY A 131 -3.98 54.84 15.18
C GLY A 131 -4.22 54.00 13.93
N ASN A 132 -4.11 54.64 12.76
CA ASN A 132 -4.33 54.01 11.47
C ASN A 132 -3.31 52.87 11.25
N GLY A 133 -3.77 51.68 10.85
CA GLY A 133 -2.92 50.47 10.74
C GLY A 133 -2.96 49.50 11.93
N ARG A 134 -3.55 49.87 13.08
CA ARG A 134 -3.72 48.96 14.25
C ARG A 134 -4.44 47.65 13.90
N ARG A 135 -5.52 47.74 13.10
CA ARG A 135 -6.29 46.56 12.65
C ARG A 135 -5.44 45.60 11.81
N LYS A 136 -4.54 46.13 10.96
CA LYS A 136 -3.61 45.33 10.15
C LYS A 136 -2.60 44.59 11.05
N ARG A 137 -2.03 45.27 12.04
CA ARG A 137 -1.14 44.67 13.04
C ARG A 137 -1.82 43.55 13.84
N GLN A 138 -3.06 43.74 14.28
CA GLN A 138 -3.83 42.71 15.00
C GLN A 138 -4.09 41.47 14.14
N ARG A 139 -4.38 41.64 12.85
CA ARG A 139 -4.54 40.50 11.91
C ARG A 139 -3.24 39.73 11.74
N LEU A 140 -2.10 40.41 11.65
CA LEU A 140 -0.78 39.77 11.59
C LEU A 140 -0.47 39.00 12.87
N GLY A 141 -0.75 39.56 14.05
CA GLY A 141 -0.57 38.85 15.33
C GLY A 141 -1.42 37.57 15.46
N LYS A 142 -2.69 37.61 15.01
CA LYS A 142 -3.55 36.40 14.95
C LYS A 142 -3.02 35.37 13.94
N ALA A 143 -2.41 35.83 12.84
CA ALA A 143 -1.81 34.94 11.85
C ALA A 143 -0.57 34.21 12.40
N VAL A 144 0.27 34.90 13.19
CA VAL A 144 1.42 34.30 13.88
C VAL A 144 0.97 33.20 14.85
N GLY A 145 0.03 33.50 15.76
CA GLY A 145 -0.45 32.50 16.71
C GLY A 145 -1.08 31.27 16.02
N LYS A 146 -1.78 31.48 14.89
CA LYS A 146 -2.31 30.37 14.07
C LYS A 146 -1.21 29.55 13.39
N GLN A 147 -0.10 30.18 13.01
CA GLN A 147 1.03 29.54 12.37
C GLN A 147 1.83 28.70 13.38
N GLU A 148 2.05 29.21 14.59
CA GLU A 148 2.70 28.50 15.69
C GLU A 148 1.91 27.24 16.08
N GLN A 149 0.60 27.37 16.32
CA GLN A 149 -0.27 26.21 16.57
C GLN A 149 -0.26 25.18 15.43
N ALA A 150 -0.15 25.63 14.18
CA ALA A 150 -0.05 24.73 13.03
C ALA A 150 1.30 24.01 12.96
N ARG A 151 2.40 24.67 13.35
CA ARG A 151 3.74 24.06 13.45
C ARG A 151 3.80 23.04 14.58
N GLU A 152 3.28 23.38 15.76
CA GLU A 152 3.21 22.47 16.91
C GLU A 152 2.41 21.21 16.58
N ARG A 153 1.25 21.36 15.91
CA ARG A 153 0.47 20.21 15.42
C ARG A 153 1.20 19.38 14.35
N ALA A 154 2.08 20.00 13.55
CA ALA A 154 2.87 19.29 12.55
C ALA A 154 4.00 18.49 13.22
N VAL A 155 4.71 19.09 14.18
CA VAL A 155 5.74 18.43 14.99
C VAL A 155 5.15 17.23 15.72
N LYS A 156 4.02 17.41 16.42
CA LYS A 156 3.32 16.32 17.10
C LYS A 156 2.97 15.16 16.16
N ARG A 157 2.49 15.45 14.94
CA ARG A 157 2.22 14.41 13.94
C ARG A 157 3.47 13.70 13.43
N GLU A 158 4.59 14.41 13.32
CA GLU A 158 5.87 13.82 12.94
C GLU A 158 6.42 12.93 14.06
N GLU A 159 6.28 13.34 15.31
CA GLU A 159 6.61 12.53 16.50
C GLU A 159 5.74 11.27 16.60
N ASP A 160 4.41 11.41 16.43
CA ASP A 160 3.48 10.28 16.40
C ASP A 160 3.87 9.29 15.28
N ARG A 161 4.20 9.80 14.09
CA ARG A 161 4.65 8.98 12.96
C ARG A 161 5.99 8.31 13.24
N ALA A 162 6.94 9.02 13.86
CA ALA A 162 8.24 8.48 14.22
C ALA A 162 8.12 7.39 15.29
N GLN A 163 7.20 7.54 16.26
CA GLN A 163 6.90 6.48 17.23
C GLN A 163 6.32 5.24 16.56
N VAL A 164 5.38 5.40 15.62
CA VAL A 164 4.83 4.27 14.83
C VAL A 164 5.90 3.62 13.95
N GLN A 165 6.81 4.41 13.36
CA GLN A 165 7.93 3.87 12.58
C GLN A 165 8.96 3.15 13.46
N ALA A 166 9.24 3.67 14.64
CA ALA A 166 10.13 3.03 15.60
C ALA A 166 9.55 1.70 16.09
N SER A 167 8.26 1.67 16.47
CA SER A 167 7.58 0.45 16.93
C SER A 167 7.53 -0.61 15.83
N THR A 168 7.17 -0.23 14.60
CA THR A 168 7.18 -1.16 13.45
C THR A 168 8.60 -1.67 13.14
N SER A 169 9.62 -0.80 13.17
CA SER A 169 11.01 -1.23 12.94
C SER A 169 11.55 -2.17 14.03
N ALA A 170 11.16 -1.94 15.30
CA ALA A 170 11.51 -2.80 16.42
C ALA A 170 10.86 -4.18 16.27
N LEU A 171 9.61 -4.21 15.83
CA LEU A 171 8.87 -5.44 15.54
C LEU A 171 9.53 -6.23 14.40
N VAL A 172 9.91 -5.56 13.30
CA VAL A 172 10.65 -6.20 12.19
C VAL A 172 12.00 -6.76 12.65
N LYS A 173 12.77 -6.00 13.44
CA LYS A 173 14.06 -6.49 13.98
C LYS A 173 13.88 -7.69 14.92
N ALA A 174 12.82 -7.71 15.72
CA ALA A 174 12.51 -8.84 16.58
C ALA A 174 12.19 -10.10 15.76
N VAL A 175 11.43 -9.97 14.67
CA VAL A 175 11.12 -11.07 13.75
C VAL A 175 12.40 -11.62 13.10
N VAL A 176 13.25 -10.76 12.53
CA VAL A 176 14.51 -11.19 11.90
C VAL A 176 15.44 -11.90 12.91
N LYS A 177 15.51 -11.40 14.14
CA LYS A 177 16.31 -12.05 15.20
C LYS A 177 15.74 -13.41 15.59
N GLN A 178 14.43 -13.57 15.62
CA GLN A 178 13.77 -14.86 15.87
C GLN A 178 14.04 -15.85 14.73
N GLU A 179 14.00 -15.42 13.46
CA GLU A 179 14.33 -16.27 12.31
C GLU A 179 15.80 -16.73 12.35
N GLN A 180 16.74 -15.83 12.59
CA GLN A 180 18.17 -16.18 12.70
C GLN A 180 18.45 -17.16 13.84
N ALA A 181 17.77 -17.00 14.99
CA ALA A 181 17.89 -17.94 16.11
C ALA A 181 17.31 -19.32 15.76
N ARG A 182 16.23 -19.38 14.96
CA ARG A 182 15.65 -20.63 14.47
C ARG A 182 16.59 -21.33 13.49
N GLU A 183 17.16 -20.61 12.52
CA GLU A 183 18.13 -21.18 11.58
C GLU A 183 19.38 -21.73 12.29
N HIS A 184 19.85 -21.02 13.32
CA HIS A 184 21.01 -21.47 14.11
C HIS A 184 20.68 -22.68 15.00
N ALA A 185 19.43 -22.83 15.45
CA ALA A 185 18.98 -24.01 16.20
C ALA A 185 18.88 -25.24 15.30
N VAL A 186 18.31 -25.10 14.09
CA VAL A 186 18.20 -26.18 13.11
C VAL A 186 19.58 -26.70 12.69
N LYS A 187 20.54 -25.81 12.41
CA LYS A 187 21.92 -26.20 12.07
C LYS A 187 22.65 -26.93 13.20
N LYS A 188 22.21 -26.78 14.45
CA LYS A 188 22.83 -27.41 15.62
C LYS A 188 22.25 -28.78 15.94
N GLU A 189 21.12 -29.16 15.33
CA GLU A 189 20.53 -30.49 15.41
C GLU A 189 20.96 -31.40 14.24
N GLU A 190 21.55 -30.83 13.18
CA GLU A 190 22.05 -31.58 12.00
C GLU A 190 23.55 -31.97 12.10
N ASP A 191 24.30 -31.41 13.07
CA ASP A 191 25.70 -31.75 13.39
C ASP A 191 25.80 -32.67 14.63
#